data_AF-A0A699ZDG0-F1
#
_entry.id   AF-A0A699ZDG0-F1
#
_cell.length_a   1.000
_cell.length_b   1.000
_cell.length_c   1.000
_cell.angle_alpha   90.00
_cell.angle_beta   90.00
_cell.angle_gamma   90.00
#
_symmetry.space_group_name_H-M   'P 1'
#
loop_
_entity.id
_entity.type
_entity.pdbx_description
1 polymer ?
#
loop_
_entity_poly.entity_id
_entity_poly.type
_entity_poly.pdbx_seq_one_letter_code
_entity_poly.pdbx_strand_id
1 'polypeptide(L)' 'MACACACIGGGVDLITACDVRVCSKDATFCVKEVDLGITADLGTLQRLPHIIGHGER' A
#
# COMPACT_ATOMS: atom_id res chain seq x y z
N MET A 1 11.57 -4.28 -0.72
CA MET A 1 11.00 -4.15 -2.08
C MET A 1 11.41 -2.82 -2.70
N ALA A 2 11.68 -2.79 -4.01
CA ALA A 2 11.95 -1.57 -4.78
C ALA A 2 10.69 -1.13 -5.57
N CYS A 3 10.32 0.14 -5.48
CA CYS A 3 9.13 0.71 -6.12
C CYS A 3 9.53 1.81 -7.11
N ALA A 4 9.10 1.70 -8.36
CA ALA A 4 9.30 2.71 -9.40
C ALA A 4 7.94 3.13 -9.97
N CYS A 5 7.71 4.44 -10.12
CA CYS A 5 6.44 5.00 -10.59
C CYS A 5 5.23 4.64 -9.69
N ALA A 6 4.22 3.91 -10.15
CA ALA A 6 2.97 3.73 -9.40
C ALA A 6 2.79 2.32 -8.85
N CYS A 7 2.39 2.22 -7.58
CA CYS A 7 1.98 0.99 -6.91
C CYS A 7 0.52 1.14 -6.47
N ILE A 8 -0.38 0.55 -7.24
CA ILE A 8 -1.83 0.71 -7.08
C ILE A 8 -2.44 -0.66 -6.78
N GLY A 9 -3.33 -0.70 -5.79
CA GLY A 9 -4.02 -1.91 -5.35
C GLY A 9 -3.04 -2.97 -4.82
N GLY A 10 -3.09 -4.19 -5.39
CA GLY A 10 -2.27 -5.32 -4.93
C GLY A 10 -0.74 -5.09 -4.92
N GLY A 11 -0.25 -4.06 -5.62
CA GLY A 11 1.13 -3.59 -5.43
C GLY A 11 1.38 -3.07 -4.01
N VAL A 12 0.45 -2.28 -3.47
CA VAL A 12 0.46 -1.81 -2.07
C VAL A 12 0.40 -3.01 -1.12
N ASP A 13 -0.36 -4.04 -1.46
CA ASP A 13 -0.47 -5.24 -0.63
C ASP A 13 0.85 -5.95 -0.39
N LEU A 14 1.63 -6.13 -1.46
CA LEU A 14 2.96 -6.71 -1.37
C LEU A 14 3.95 -5.78 -0.68
N ILE A 15 3.87 -4.48 -0.94
CA ILE A 15 4.79 -3.47 -0.38
C ILE A 15 4.59 -3.32 1.13
N THR A 16 3.36 -3.40 1.62
CA THR A 16 3.09 -3.35 3.07
C THR A 16 3.59 -4.57 3.81
N ALA A 17 3.75 -5.71 3.13
CA ALA A 17 4.30 -6.94 3.72
C ALA A 17 5.83 -6.91 3.87
N CYS A 18 6.52 -5.94 3.26
CA CYS A 18 7.97 -5.82 3.34
C CYS A 18 8.41 -4.99 4.57
N ASP A 19 9.50 -5.41 5.21
CA ASP A 19 10.11 -4.64 6.31
C ASP A 19 10.72 -3.31 5.82
N VAL A 20 11.46 -3.37 4.71
CA VAL A 20 12.12 -2.20 4.10
C VAL A 20 11.62 -1.97 2.67
N ARG A 21 11.30 -0.70 2.39
CA ARG A 21 10.79 -0.21 1.11
C ARG A 21 11.72 0.85 0.56
N VAL A 22 12.24 0.63 -0.64
CA VAL A 22 13.09 1.58 -1.37
C VAL A 22 12.27 2.10 -2.54
N CYS A 23 12.12 3.42 -2.63
CA CYS A 23 11.20 4.03 -3.58
C CYS A 23 11.92 5.11 -4.39
N SER A 24 11.65 5.18 -5.69
CA SER A 24 12.04 6.33 -6.50
C SER A 24 11.29 7.59 -6.04
N LYS A 25 11.81 8.78 -6.36
CA LYS A 25 11.23 10.06 -5.91
C LYS A 25 9.83 10.31 -6.48
N ASP A 26 9.54 9.72 -7.63
CA ASP A 26 8.27 9.73 -8.35
C ASP A 26 7.33 8.58 -7.92
N ALA A 27 7.68 7.81 -6.89
CA ALA A 27 6.86 6.69 -6.46
C ALA A 27 5.53 7.14 -5.83
N THR A 28 4.43 6.53 -6.24
CA THR A 28 3.07 6.79 -5.71
C THR A 28 2.40 5.50 -5.26
N PHE A 29 1.64 5.58 -4.16
CA PHE A 29 0.98 4.43 -3.53
C PHE A 29 -0.51 4.72 -3.36
N CYS A 30 -1.38 3.82 -3.81
CA CYS A 30 -2.82 3.99 -3.67
C CYS A 30 -3.53 2.65 -3.50
N VAL A 31 -4.32 2.52 -2.43
CA VAL A 31 -5.27 1.42 -2.27
C VAL A 31 -6.50 1.75 -3.13
N LYS A 32 -6.83 0.89 -4.09
CA LYS A 32 -7.90 1.12 -5.09
C LYS A 32 -8.90 -0.03 -5.18
N GLU A 33 -8.73 -1.06 -4.36
CA GLU A 33 -9.61 -2.21 -4.26
C GLU A 33 -11.02 -1.77 -3.92
N VAL A 34 -11.18 -0.83 -2.99
CA VAL A 34 -12.48 -0.33 -2.54
C VAL A 34 -13.27 0.33 -3.67
N ASP A 35 -12.58 1.03 -4.59
CA ASP A 35 -13.21 1.66 -5.76
C ASP A 35 -13.77 0.60 -6.72
N LEU A 36 -13.25 -0.63 -6.67
CA LEU A 36 -13.72 -1.79 -7.44
C LEU A 36 -14.72 -2.65 -6.65
N GLY A 37 -15.11 -2.23 -5.44
CA GLY A 37 -15.95 -3.03 -4.55
C GLY A 37 -15.24 -4.23 -3.92
N ILE A 38 -13.90 -4.24 -3.96
CA ILE A 38 -13.05 -5.30 -3.42
C ILE A 38 -12.44 -4.81 -2.11
N THR A 39 -12.32 -5.69 -1.12
CA THR A 39 -11.58 -5.38 0.09
C THR A 39 -10.12 -5.76 -0.11
N ALA A 40 -9.17 -4.91 0.31
CA ALA A 40 -7.75 -5.28 0.29
C ALA A 40 -7.50 -6.43 1.29
N ASP A 41 -7.36 -7.66 0.80
CA ASP A 41 -7.46 -8.88 1.61
C ASP A 41 -6.11 -9.48 2.02
N LEU A 42 -4.99 -9.02 1.42
CA LEU A 42 -3.68 -9.61 1.66
C LEU A 42 -3.02 -9.10 2.95
N GLY A 43 -3.79 -8.46 3.83
CA GLY A 43 -3.33 -7.93 5.12
C GLY A 43 -2.94 -6.45 5.09
N THR A 44 -3.15 -5.75 3.99
CA THR A 44 -2.93 -4.29 3.87
C THR A 44 -3.71 -3.51 4.90
N LEU A 45 -4.98 -3.86 5.12
CA LEU A 45 -5.80 -3.18 6.12
C LEU A 45 -5.24 -3.31 7.54
N GLN A 46 -4.49 -4.38 7.83
CA GLN A 46 -3.89 -4.60 9.15
C GLN A 46 -2.51 -3.93 9.25
N ARG A 47 -1.69 -3.99 8.20
CA ARG A 47 -0.32 -3.46 8.22
C ARG A 47 -0.26 -1.96 7.95
N LEU A 48 -1.09 -1.46 7.05
CA LEU A 48 -1.06 -0.07 6.59
C LEU A 48 -1.23 0.93 7.74
N PRO A 49 -2.16 0.76 8.70
CA PRO A 49 -2.28 1.66 9.85
C PRO A 49 -1.01 1.71 10.72
N HIS A 50 -0.26 0.62 10.81
CA HIS A 50 1.02 0.61 11.52
C HIS A 50 2.16 1.29 10.75
N ILE A 51 2.04 1.40 9.42
CA ILE A 51 3.05 2.00 8.53
C ILE A 51 2.83 3.51 8.38
N ILE A 52 1.59 3.95 8.16
CA ILE A 52 1.27 5.36 7.86
C ILE A 52 0.47 6.05 8.99
N GLY A 53 0.17 5.34 10.07
CA GLY A 53 -0.75 5.79 11.12
C GLY A 53 -2.21 5.43 10.81
N HIS A 54 -3.05 5.44 11.85
CA HIS A 54 -4.49 5.34 11.65
C HIS A 54 -5.01 6.63 10.99
N GLY A 55 -6.01 6.49 10.11
CA GLY A 55 -6.69 7.67 9.56
C GLY A 55 -7.47 8.36 10.68
N GLU A 56 -6.96 9.48 11.19
CA GLU A 56 -7.60 10.24 12.27
C GLU A 56 -8.50 11.37 11.74
N ARG A 57 -9.26 11.10 10.68
CA ARG A 57 -10.37 11.94 10.21
C ARG A 57 -11.48 11.07 9.66
#